data_AF-A0A653X2B3-F1
#
_entry.id   AF-A0A653X2B3-F1
#
_cell.length_a   1.000
_cell.length_b   1.000
_cell.length_c   1.000
_cell.angle_alpha   90.00
_cell.angle_beta   90.00
_cell.angle_gamma   90.00
#
_symmetry.space_group_name_H-M   'P 1'
#
loop_
_entity.id
_entity.type
_entity.pdbx_description
1 polymer ?
#
loop_
_entity_poly.entity_id
_entity_poly.type
_entity_poly.pdbx_seq_one_letter_code
_entity_poly.pdbx_strand_id
1 'polypeptide(L)'
;MASTDLDELRRLRRARDFIDREFASPLDVPAMAKAAHMSTAHFSRRFREAYGETPYAHLMTRRIERAKALLRSGEVSVTDACTAVGATSLGSFSSRFAEIVGESPSAYRARDHSGSVVIPSCTSQIWGRPRRVRDRPGTSERGAGDGQARL
;
A
#
# COMPACT_ATOMS: atom_id res chain seq x y z
N MET A 1 22.88 11.02 -9.75
CA MET A 1 21.46 10.80 -9.38
C MET A 1 21.44 10.42 -7.91
N ALA A 2 20.74 11.20 -7.09
CA ALA A 2 20.98 11.32 -5.65
C ALA A 2 20.97 9.97 -4.92
N SER A 3 22.06 9.70 -4.18
CA SER A 3 22.08 8.75 -3.08
C SER A 3 21.14 9.30 -2.01
N THR A 4 19.83 9.02 -2.14
CA THR A 4 18.90 9.36 -1.07
C THR A 4 19.38 8.64 0.18
N ASP A 5 19.72 9.41 1.20
CA ASP A 5 20.14 8.91 2.49
C ASP A 5 19.10 7.89 2.99
N LEU A 6 19.57 6.71 3.40
CA LEU A 6 18.71 5.61 3.86
C LEU A 6 17.80 6.08 5.00
N ASP A 7 18.27 6.99 5.84
CA ASP A 7 17.49 7.57 6.93
C ASP A 7 16.38 8.48 6.43
N GLU A 8 16.60 9.22 5.34
CA GLU A 8 15.56 10.02 4.70
C GLU A 8 14.46 9.13 4.10
N LEU A 9 14.85 8.05 3.40
CA LEU A 9 13.88 7.07 2.87
C LEU A 9 13.05 6.42 3.98
N ARG A 10 13.68 6.07 5.11
CA ARG A 10 12.97 5.54 6.29
C ARG A 10 11.94 6.52 6.82
N ARG A 11 12.27 7.82 6.92
CA ARG A 11 11.34 8.88 7.35
C ARG A 11 10.18 9.07 6.37
N LEU A 12 10.46 9.07 5.06
CA LEU A 12 9.43 9.17 4.02
C LEU A 12 8.50 7.96 4.02
N ARG A 13 9.03 6.75 4.24
CA ARG A 13 8.23 5.54 4.39
C ARG A 13 7.34 5.60 5.62
N ARG A 14 7.87 6.07 6.75
CA ARG A 14 7.07 6.27 7.98
C ARG A 14 5.89 7.20 7.75
N ALA A 15 6.07 8.32 7.03
CA ALA A 15 4.96 9.20 6.68
C ALA A 15 3.94 8.53 5.75
N ARG A 16 4.40 7.77 4.75
CA ARG A 16 3.50 6.99 3.87
C ARG A 16 2.68 5.98 4.67
N ASP A 17 3.32 5.21 5.55
CA ASP A 17 2.65 4.22 6.41
C ASP A 17 1.67 4.89 7.39
N PHE A 18 1.93 6.13 7.77
CA PHE A 18 1.03 6.94 8.58
C PHE A 18 -0.19 7.41 7.76
N ILE A 19 0.01 7.92 6.54
CA ILE A 19 -1.08 8.29 5.61
C ILE A 19 -1.98 7.07 5.35
N ASP A 20 -1.38 5.91 5.07
CA ASP A 20 -2.10 4.68 4.75
C ASP A 20 -2.94 4.13 5.91
N ARG A 21 -2.52 4.37 7.15
CA ARG A 21 -3.27 3.97 8.35
C ARG A 21 -4.36 4.97 8.71
N GLU A 22 -4.05 6.26 8.61
CA GLU A 22 -4.89 7.35 9.09
C GLU A 22 -5.68 8.05 7.98
N PHE A 23 -5.82 7.44 6.80
CA PHE A 23 -6.41 8.11 5.64
C PHE A 23 -7.82 8.67 5.90
N ALA A 24 -8.61 8.02 6.76
CA ALA A 24 -9.97 8.43 7.08
C ALA A 24 -10.04 9.62 8.06
N SER A 25 -8.96 9.89 8.78
CA SER A 25 -8.86 11.00 9.73
C SER A 25 -8.72 12.34 8.99
N PRO A 26 -9.07 13.48 9.61
CA PRO A 26 -8.78 14.82 9.09
C PRO A 26 -7.26 15.05 9.03
N LEU A 27 -6.64 14.65 7.91
CA LEU A 27 -5.19 14.64 7.75
C LEU A 27 -4.73 15.72 6.78
N ASP A 28 -3.79 16.55 7.23
CA ASP A 28 -3.17 17.61 6.43
C ASP A 28 -1.67 17.34 6.19
N VAL A 29 -1.08 18.09 5.26
CA VAL A 29 0.34 17.93 4.90
C VAL A 29 1.29 18.23 6.08
N PRO A 30 1.04 19.24 6.94
CA PRO A 30 1.80 19.44 8.17
C PRO A 30 1.84 18.22 9.09
N ALA A 31 0.71 17.56 9.33
CA ALA A 31 0.66 16.34 10.16
C ALA A 31 1.47 15.19 9.53
N MET A 32 1.39 15.02 8.20
CA MET A 32 2.21 14.03 7.48
C MET A 32 3.70 14.32 7.60
N ALA A 33 4.11 15.60 7.48
CA ALA A 33 5.49 16.02 7.61
C ALA A 33 6.02 15.82 9.04
N LYS A 34 5.18 16.09 10.05
CA LYS A 34 5.49 15.82 11.46
C LYS A 34 5.75 14.33 11.70
N ALA A 35 4.97 13.44 11.08
CA ALA A 35 5.19 11.99 11.16
C ALA A 35 6.53 11.54 10.54
N ALA A 36 7.05 12.28 9.56
CA ALA A 36 8.39 12.08 8.98
C ALA A 36 9.52 12.79 9.75
N HIS A 37 9.22 13.58 10.79
CA HIS A 37 10.20 14.48 11.44
C HIS A 37 10.88 15.44 10.45
N MET A 38 10.08 16.04 9.57
CA MET A 38 10.54 16.97 8.53
C MET A 38 9.73 18.26 8.57
N SER A 39 10.31 19.36 8.07
CA SER A 39 9.52 20.55 7.75
C SER A 39 8.60 20.27 6.56
N THR A 40 7.44 20.92 6.51
CA THR A 40 6.41 20.71 5.47
C THR A 40 6.94 20.89 4.05
N ALA A 41 7.76 21.93 3.82
CA ALA A 41 8.33 22.22 2.51
C ALA A 41 9.34 21.16 2.06
N HIS A 42 10.25 20.75 2.96
CA HIS A 42 11.22 19.70 2.68
C HIS A 42 10.51 18.37 2.44
N PHE A 43 9.60 17.98 3.34
CA PHE A 43 8.78 16.78 3.20
C PHE A 43 8.06 16.71 1.86
N SER A 44 7.34 17.77 1.48
CA SER A 44 6.56 17.77 0.23
C SER A 44 7.43 17.58 -1.01
N ARG A 45 8.62 18.20 -1.02
CA ARG A 45 9.59 18.04 -2.11
C ARG A 45 10.15 16.62 -2.14
N ARG A 46 10.69 16.13 -1.01
CA ARG A 46 11.32 14.80 -0.91
C ARG A 46 10.32 13.67 -1.16
N PHE A 47 9.08 13.81 -0.67
CA PHE A 47 8.02 12.84 -0.91
C PHE A 47 7.67 12.73 -2.39
N ARG A 48 7.53 13.86 -3.09
CA ARG A 48 7.27 13.85 -4.54
C ARG A 48 8.43 13.25 -5.32
N GLU A 49 9.67 13.58 -4.96
CA GLU A 49 10.84 12.98 -5.61
C GLU A 49 10.92 11.46 -5.38
N ALA A 50 10.54 10.98 -4.19
CA ALA A 50 10.60 9.56 -3.85
C ALA A 50 9.42 8.72 -4.39
N TYR A 51 8.21 9.29 -4.46
CA TYR A 51 6.99 8.56 -4.79
C TYR A 51 6.29 9.03 -6.08
N GLY A 52 6.79 10.07 -6.74
CA GLY A 52 6.25 10.57 -8.00
C GLY A 52 5.01 11.46 -7.86
N GLU A 53 4.42 11.58 -6.67
CA GLU A 53 3.22 12.38 -6.42
C GLU A 53 3.30 13.20 -5.14
N THR A 54 2.40 14.17 -4.97
CA THR A 54 2.37 15.01 -3.76
C THR A 54 1.80 14.21 -2.57
N PRO A 55 2.14 14.57 -1.32
CA PRO A 55 1.56 13.89 -0.15
C PRO A 55 0.02 13.93 -0.12
N TYR A 56 -0.57 15.07 -0.50
CA TYR A 56 -2.03 15.21 -0.57
C TYR A 56 -2.63 14.36 -1.70
N ALA A 57 -1.98 14.29 -2.86
CA ALA A 57 -2.40 13.44 -3.96
C ALA A 57 -2.39 11.96 -3.54
N HIS A 58 -1.34 11.52 -2.85
CA HIS A 58 -1.24 10.17 -2.30
C HIS A 58 -2.37 9.86 -1.32
N LEU A 59 -2.61 10.74 -0.34
CA LEU A 59 -3.74 10.60 0.60
C LEU A 59 -5.06 10.45 -0.17
N MET A 60 -5.30 11.29 -1.17
CA MET A 60 -6.55 11.23 -1.92
C MET A 60 -6.65 9.94 -2.74
N THR A 61 -5.56 9.47 -3.34
CA THR A 61 -5.52 8.16 -4.02
C THR A 61 -5.94 7.04 -3.06
N ARG A 62 -5.40 6.99 -1.84
CA ARG A 62 -5.80 5.98 -0.83
C ARG A 62 -7.26 6.10 -0.41
N ARG A 63 -7.78 7.33 -0.28
CA ARG A 63 -9.20 7.57 -0.01
C ARG A 63 -10.09 7.07 -1.15
N ILE A 64 -9.71 7.32 -2.41
CA ILE A 64 -10.45 6.83 -3.57
C ILE A 64 -10.42 5.29 -3.64
N GLU A 65 -9.28 4.65 -3.38
CA GLU A 65 -9.17 3.18 -3.32
C GLU A 65 -10.15 2.59 -2.30
N ARG A 66 -10.23 3.19 -1.10
CA ARG A 66 -11.18 2.76 -0.07
C ARG A 66 -12.62 3.04 -0.47
N ALA A 67 -12.91 4.20 -1.05
CA ALA A 67 -14.25 4.56 -1.51
C ALA A 67 -14.76 3.62 -2.61
N LYS A 68 -13.90 3.21 -3.55
CA LYS A 68 -14.24 2.17 -4.54
C LYS A 68 -14.71 0.89 -3.86
N ALA A 69 -14.03 0.44 -2.80
CA ALA A 69 -14.44 -0.76 -2.10
C ALA A 69 -15.81 -0.62 -1.44
N LEU A 70 -16.11 0.53 -0.86
CA LEU A 70 -17.42 0.83 -0.27
C LEU A 70 -18.52 0.90 -1.35
N LEU A 71 -18.28 1.60 -2.46
CA LEU A 71 -19.27 1.75 -3.52
C LEU A 71 -19.58 0.43 -4.25
N ARG A 72 -18.63 -0.52 -4.28
CA ARG A 72 -18.87 -1.85 -4.86
C ARG A 72 -19.89 -2.70 -4.08
N SER A 73 -20.07 -2.46 -2.77
CA SER A 73 -21.11 -3.20 -2.02
C SER A 73 -22.52 -2.73 -2.39
N GLY A 74 -22.66 -1.53 -2.97
CA GLY A 74 -23.95 -0.93 -3.32
C GLY A 74 -24.74 -0.37 -2.12
N GLU A 75 -24.32 -0.66 -0.89
CA GLU A 75 -25.03 -0.35 0.35
C GLU A 75 -24.88 1.12 0.79
N VAL A 76 -23.81 1.80 0.37
CA VAL A 76 -23.55 3.19 0.76
C VAL A 76 -23.81 4.16 -0.39
N SER A 77 -24.24 5.39 -0.04
CA SER A 77 -24.34 6.48 -1.01
C SER A 77 -22.95 7.05 -1.35
N VAL A 78 -22.86 7.84 -2.43
CA VAL A 78 -21.60 8.55 -2.78
C VAL A 78 -21.20 9.52 -1.67
N THR A 79 -22.16 10.22 -1.07
CA THR A 79 -21.91 11.16 0.03
C THR A 79 -21.40 10.45 1.28
N ASP A 80 -21.98 9.29 1.61
CA ASP A 80 -21.54 8.50 2.76
C ASP A 80 -20.14 7.94 2.53
N ALA A 81 -19.85 7.46 1.32
CA ALA A 81 -18.50 7.02 0.96
C ALA A 81 -17.48 8.15 1.07
N CYS A 82 -17.80 9.36 0.58
CA CYS A 82 -16.97 10.55 0.69
C CYS A 82 -16.64 10.89 2.16
N THR A 83 -17.66 10.89 3.01
CA THR A 83 -17.51 11.15 4.45
C THR A 83 -16.72 10.06 5.15
N ALA A 84 -17.02 8.78 4.86
CA ALA A 84 -16.38 7.62 5.48
C ALA A 84 -14.87 7.53 5.20
N VAL A 85 -14.42 8.02 4.04
CA VAL A 85 -12.98 8.09 3.70
C VAL A 85 -12.32 9.39 4.15
N GLY A 86 -13.04 10.28 4.83
CA GLY A 86 -12.49 11.53 5.37
C GLY A 86 -12.26 12.64 4.32
N ALA A 87 -12.86 12.54 3.13
CA ALA A 87 -12.75 13.61 2.14
C ALA A 87 -13.55 14.85 2.59
N THR A 88 -12.96 16.03 2.43
CA THR A 88 -13.50 17.29 2.98
C THR A 88 -14.55 17.95 2.11
N SER A 89 -14.67 17.54 0.85
CA SER A 89 -15.70 18.05 -0.06
C SER A 89 -16.11 16.99 -1.07
N LEU A 90 -17.41 16.94 -1.36
CA LEU A 90 -17.97 16.02 -2.34
C LEU A 90 -17.50 16.33 -3.77
N GLY A 91 -17.31 17.61 -4.08
CA GLY A 91 -16.84 18.06 -5.40
C GLY A 91 -15.39 17.62 -5.68
N SER A 92 -14.46 17.91 -4.76
CA SER A 92 -13.06 17.50 -4.93
C SER A 92 -12.91 15.98 -4.91
N PHE A 93 -13.70 15.29 -4.08
CA PHE A 93 -13.78 13.83 -4.09
C PHE A 93 -14.24 13.30 -5.44
N SER A 94 -15.34 13.82 -5.99
CA SER A 94 -15.92 13.33 -7.25
C SER A 94 -14.99 13.56 -8.44
N SER A 95 -14.36 14.73 -8.53
CA SER A 95 -13.39 15.03 -9.59
C SER A 95 -12.18 14.12 -9.51
N ARG A 96 -11.61 13.93 -8.32
CA ARG A 96 -10.43 13.06 -8.14
C ARG A 96 -10.78 11.58 -8.34
N PHE A 97 -11.96 11.16 -7.92
CA PHE A 97 -12.47 9.81 -8.20
C PHE A 97 -12.52 9.58 -9.70
N ALA A 98 -13.14 10.47 -10.47
CA ALA A 98 -13.24 10.34 -11.91
C ALA A 98 -11.87 10.33 -12.61
N GLU A 99 -10.94 11.17 -12.15
CA GLU A 99 -9.57 11.20 -12.67
C GLU A 99 -8.82 9.86 -12.46
N ILE A 100 -8.94 9.28 -11.26
CA ILE A 100 -8.23 8.04 -10.90
C ILE A 100 -8.92 6.79 -11.47
N VAL A 101 -10.26 6.77 -11.48
CA VAL A 101 -11.05 5.57 -11.79
C VAL A 101 -11.50 5.54 -13.25
N GLY A 102 -11.58 6.70 -13.92
CA GLY A 102 -12.04 6.84 -15.30
C GLY A 102 -13.54 7.04 -15.45
N GLU A 103 -14.31 7.02 -14.36
CA GLU A 103 -15.77 7.23 -14.35
C GLU A 103 -16.22 7.91 -13.04
N SER A 104 -17.42 8.50 -13.04
CA SER A 104 -17.94 9.19 -11.84
C SER A 104 -18.25 8.20 -10.70
N PRO A 105 -18.24 8.64 -9.43
CA PRO A 105 -18.62 7.78 -8.30
C PRO A 105 -20.01 7.16 -8.44
N SER A 106 -20.98 7.93 -8.97
CA SER A 106 -22.35 7.47 -9.16
C SER A 106 -22.45 6.41 -10.25
N ALA A 107 -21.74 6.59 -11.37
CA ALA A 107 -21.68 5.60 -12.45
C ALA A 107 -20.99 4.32 -11.95
N TYR A 108 -19.85 4.47 -11.27
CA TYR A 108 -19.14 3.35 -10.66
C TYR A 108 -20.04 2.57 -9.70
N ARG A 109 -20.80 3.24 -8.83
CA ARG A 109 -21.74 2.58 -7.90
C ARG A 109 -22.87 1.82 -8.61
N ALA A 110 -23.41 2.38 -9.69
CA ALA A 110 -24.53 1.79 -10.43
C ALA A 110 -24.11 0.58 -11.29
N ARG A 111 -22.81 0.45 -11.58
CA ARG A 111 -22.27 -0.65 -12.35
C ARG A 111 -22.40 -1.99 -11.60
N ASP A 112 -22.61 -3.07 -12.34
CA ASP A 112 -22.54 -4.40 -11.77
C ASP A 112 -21.09 -4.75 -11.35
N HIS A 113 -20.91 -5.09 -10.08
CA HIS A 113 -19.63 -5.54 -9.52
C HIS A 113 -19.62 -7.01 -9.12
N SER A 114 -20.67 -7.76 -9.47
CA SER A 114 -20.78 -9.21 -9.20
C SER A 114 -19.60 -10.00 -9.78
N GLY A 115 -19.04 -9.55 -10.91
CA GLY A 115 -17.86 -10.14 -11.56
C GLY A 115 -16.51 -9.77 -10.92
N SER A 116 -16.45 -8.80 -10.00
CA SER A 116 -15.23 -8.43 -9.27
C SER A 116 -15.01 -9.36 -8.07
N VAL A 117 -14.98 -10.66 -8.33
CA VAL A 117 -14.75 -11.68 -7.30
C VAL A 117 -13.35 -11.49 -6.72
N VAL A 118 -13.30 -11.10 -5.44
CA VAL A 118 -12.11 -11.24 -4.58
C VAL A 118 -11.68 -12.70 -4.69
N ILE A 119 -10.40 -12.94 -4.99
CA ILE A 119 -9.81 -14.29 -5.11
C ILE A 119 -10.49 -15.22 -4.11
N PRO A 120 -11.27 -16.22 -4.57
CA PRO A 120 -11.99 -17.12 -3.68
C PRO A 120 -11.05 -17.63 -2.58
N SER A 121 -11.55 -17.77 -1.36
CA SER A 121 -10.73 -18.18 -0.20
C SER A 121 -9.96 -19.47 -0.49
N CYS A 122 -10.54 -20.39 -1.27
CA CYS A 122 -9.86 -21.60 -1.74
C CYS A 122 -8.62 -21.30 -2.61
N THR A 123 -8.71 -20.39 -3.57
CA THR A 123 -7.57 -19.95 -4.40
C THR A 123 -6.49 -19.23 -3.59
N SER A 124 -6.89 -18.39 -2.62
CA SER A 124 -5.94 -17.73 -1.72
C SER A 124 -5.20 -18.74 -0.83
N GLN A 125 -5.90 -19.77 -0.33
CA GLN A 125 -5.31 -20.85 0.46
C GLN A 125 -4.38 -21.75 -0.37
N ILE A 126 -4.71 -22.00 -1.64
CA ILE A 126 -3.89 -22.83 -2.54
C ILE A 126 -2.57 -22.11 -2.89
N TRP A 127 -2.63 -20.82 -3.24
CA TRP A 127 -1.44 -20.06 -3.63
C TRP A 127 -0.60 -19.60 -2.43
N GLY A 128 -1.23 -19.36 -1.29
CA GLY A 128 -0.55 -18.98 -0.04
C GLY A 128 0.00 -20.15 0.77
N ARG A 129 -0.19 -21.41 0.33
CA ARG A 129 0.27 -22.58 1.08
C ARG A 129 1.81 -22.60 1.15
N PRO A 130 2.43 -22.51 2.34
CA PRO A 130 3.88 -22.56 2.46
C PRO A 130 4.39 -23.92 1.96
N ARG A 131 5.22 -23.88 0.91
CA ARG A 131 5.97 -25.06 0.46
C ARG A 131 6.96 -25.41 1.57
N ARG A 132 6.75 -26.54 2.25
CA ARG A 132 7.76 -27.10 3.14
C ARG A 132 9.02 -27.34 2.30
N VAL A 133 10.08 -26.57 2.57
CA VAL A 133 11.42 -26.89 2.08
C VAL A 133 11.76 -28.23 2.71
N ARG A 134 11.75 -29.29 1.90
CA ARG A 134 12.14 -30.62 2.34
C ARG A 134 13.59 -30.55 2.81
N ASP A 135 13.83 -31.05 4.03
CA ASP A 135 15.15 -31.14 4.64
C ASP A 135 16.18 -31.67 3.63
N ARG A 136 17.28 -30.93 3.46
CA ARG A 136 18.46 -31.45 2.77
C ARG A 136 18.99 -32.62 3.62
N PRO A 137 19.14 -33.84 3.08
CA PRO A 137 19.80 -34.90 3.82
C PRO A 137 21.23 -34.48 4.14
N GLY A 138 21.62 -34.78 5.39
CA GLY A 138 22.80 -34.25 6.04
C GLY A 138 24.12 -34.58 5.35
N THR A 139 25.05 -33.64 5.44
CA THR A 139 26.48 -33.92 5.34
C THR A 139 26.88 -34.81 6.52
N SER A 140 26.99 -36.11 6.26
CA SER A 140 27.82 -36.99 7.06
C SER A 140 28.77 -37.72 6.13
N GLU A 141 30.05 -37.38 6.20
CA GLU A 141 31.10 -38.39 6.26
C GLU A 141 32.33 -37.79 6.92
N ARG A 142 32.60 -38.34 8.12
CA ARG A 142 33.82 -38.21 8.89
C ARG A 142 34.88 -39.09 8.24
N GLY A 143 36.13 -38.62 8.23
CA GLY A 143 37.28 -39.41 7.76
C GLY A 143 37.67 -40.56 8.69
N ALA A 144 38.48 -41.48 8.15
CA ALA A 144 39.55 -42.22 8.82
C ALA A 144 40.28 -43.09 7.77
N GLY A 145 41.62 -43.01 7.71
CA GLY A 145 42.42 -43.92 6.89
C GLY A 145 43.89 -43.54 6.71
N ASP A 146 44.60 -43.15 7.78
CA ASP A 146 46.06 -43.25 7.84
C ASP A 146 46.46 -44.74 7.94
N GLY A 147 47.47 -45.20 7.19
CA GLY A 147 47.91 -46.60 7.31
C GLY A 147 48.98 -47.15 6.36
N GLN A 148 50.19 -46.56 6.39
CA GLN A 148 51.50 -47.22 6.24
C GLN A 148 52.05 -47.66 4.87
N ALA A 149 53.24 -47.11 4.59
CA ALA A 149 54.31 -47.70 3.80
C ALA A 149 55.02 -48.83 4.56
N ARG A 150 55.49 -49.86 3.83
CA ARG A 150 56.81 -50.51 4.01
C ARG A 150 57.07 -51.61 2.97
N LEU A 151 58.24 -51.46 2.32
CA LEU A 151 59.08 -52.40 1.58
C LEU A 151 58.59 -52.89 0.20
#